data_AF-A0A0T6BBQ9-F1
#
_entry.id   AF-A0A0T6BBQ9-F1
#
_cell.length_a   1.000
_cell.length_b   1.000
_cell.length_c   1.000
_cell.angle_alpha   90.00
_cell.angle_beta   90.00
_cell.angle_gamma   90.00
#
_symmetry.space_group_name_H-M   'P 1'
#
loop_
_entity.id
_entity.type
_entity.pdbx_description
1 polymer ?
#
loop_
_entity_poly.entity_id
_entity_poly.type
_entity_poly.pdbx_seq_one_letter_code
_entity_poly.pdbx_strand_id
1 'polypeptide(L)'
;MKPIIEIEDCLRDSPKFRTLLQEEEANINELEQKLEKIIKLCGNVVDSGKTYVAQQSLFANGLWDLTGHFKDDNPVVSSLRKLIHNFQEMNKFHTILLDQASRTIIKNLTSFCKNDVKRVKENKYHFEKISQDLDLALVRNSQTPKNKIIKNLTSFCKNDVKRVKENKYHFEKISQDLDLALVRNSQTPKNKPQEVEENSNLLVATRSCFGHQVLDYVHCITILQNKK
;
A
#
# COMPACT_ATOMS: atom_id res chain seq x y z
N MET A 1 -21.21 13.57 -0.73
CA MET A 1 -21.51 12.46 -1.66
C MET A 1 -21.27 11.17 -0.90
N LYS A 2 -22.17 10.18 -0.95
CA LYS A 2 -21.88 8.86 -0.37
C LYS A 2 -20.77 8.21 -1.21
N PRO A 3 -19.76 7.58 -0.59
CA PRO A 3 -18.73 6.86 -1.33
C PRO A 3 -19.39 5.70 -2.09
N ILE A 4 -19.03 5.53 -3.37
CA ILE A 4 -19.53 4.42 -4.21
C ILE A 4 -18.98 3.09 -3.67
N ILE A 5 -17.76 3.12 -3.13
CA ILE A 5 -17.09 1.97 -2.51
C ILE A 5 -16.84 2.30 -1.03
N GLU A 6 -17.42 1.53 -0.13
CA GLU A 6 -17.19 1.67 1.30
C GLU A 6 -15.82 1.09 1.69
N ILE A 7 -15.08 1.81 2.54
CA ILE A 7 -13.73 1.39 2.97
C ILE A 7 -13.78 0.04 3.71
N GLU A 8 -14.87 -0.24 4.43
CA GLU A 8 -15.06 -1.51 5.13
C GLU A 8 -15.13 -2.71 4.17
N ASP A 9 -15.73 -2.52 2.99
CA ASP A 9 -15.81 -3.57 1.97
C ASP A 9 -14.45 -3.82 1.30
N CYS A 10 -13.59 -2.79 1.19
CA CYS A 10 -12.21 -2.94 0.74
C CYS A 10 -11.39 -3.85 1.68
N LEU A 11 -11.61 -3.75 3.00
CA LEU A 11 -10.88 -4.57 3.98
C LEU A 11 -11.31 -6.04 3.96
N ARG A 12 -12.56 -6.31 3.59
CA ARG A 12 -13.11 -7.67 3.51
C ARG A 12 -12.76 -8.38 2.21
N ASP A 13 -12.35 -7.62 1.20
CA ASP A 13 -12.00 -8.10 -0.13
C ASP A 13 -13.05 -9.03 -0.75
N SER A 14 -14.32 -8.64 -0.65
CA SER A 14 -15.42 -9.51 -1.07
C SER A 14 -15.54 -9.62 -2.60
N PRO A 15 -16.12 -10.71 -3.14
CA PRO A 15 -16.40 -10.81 -4.58
C PRO A 15 -17.30 -9.69 -5.11
N LYS A 16 -18.23 -9.20 -4.28
CA LYS A 16 -19.09 -8.05 -4.61
C LYS A 16 -18.28 -6.77 -4.77
N PHE A 17 -17.37 -6.51 -3.82
CA PHE A 17 -16.44 -5.39 -3.90
C PHE A 17 -15.60 -5.46 -5.19
N ARG A 18 -15.03 -6.64 -5.50
CA ARG A 18 -14.24 -6.84 -6.73
C ARG A 18 -15.03 -6.58 -8.01
N THR A 19 -16.29 -7.02 -8.06
CA THR A 19 -17.18 -6.79 -9.21
C THR A 19 -17.47 -5.30 -9.37
N LEU A 20 -17.86 -4.62 -8.29
CA LEU A 20 -18.14 -3.18 -8.30
C LEU A 20 -16.90 -2.37 -8.69
N LEU A 21 -15.73 -2.71 -8.15
CA LEU A 21 -14.48 -2.06 -8.50
C LEU A 21 -14.18 -2.19 -10.00
N GLN A 22 -14.37 -3.38 -10.57
CA GLN A 22 -14.18 -3.62 -12.00
C GLN A 22 -15.17 -2.81 -12.87
N GLU A 23 -16.43 -2.69 -12.43
CA GLU A 23 -17.44 -1.88 -13.12
C GLU A 23 -17.06 -0.39 -13.11
N GLU A 24 -16.64 0.15 -11.97
CA GLU A 24 -16.21 1.54 -11.84
C GLU A 24 -14.92 1.81 -12.65
N GLU A 25 -13.97 0.89 -12.64
CA GLU A 25 -12.77 0.98 -13.49
C GLU A 25 -13.11 0.96 -14.99
N ALA A 26 -14.07 0.15 -15.41
CA ALA A 26 -14.54 0.14 -16.79
C ALA A 26 -15.22 1.47 -17.16
N ASN A 27 -16.04 2.01 -16.26
CA ASN A 27 -16.70 3.31 -16.42
C ASN A 27 -15.66 4.44 -16.59
N ILE A 28 -14.60 4.45 -15.77
CA ILE A 28 -13.52 5.44 -15.89
C ILE A 28 -12.83 5.36 -17.25
N ASN A 29 -12.57 4.15 -17.78
CA ASN A 29 -11.98 3.98 -19.11
C ASN A 29 -12.93 4.46 -20.23
N GLU A 30 -14.23 4.20 -20.10
CA GLU A 30 -15.23 4.70 -21.05
C GLU A 30 -15.33 6.23 -21.02
N LEU A 31 -15.30 6.81 -19.82
CA LEU A 31 -15.27 8.26 -19.62
C LEU A 31 -14.03 8.89 -20.26
N GLU A 32 -12.84 8.32 -20.06
CA GLU A 32 -11.58 8.76 -20.68
C GLU A 32 -11.74 8.84 -22.20
N GLN A 33 -12.23 7.78 -22.85
CA GLN A 33 -12.43 7.74 -24.31
C GLN A 33 -13.42 8.81 -24.80
N LYS A 34 -14.52 9.01 -24.05
CA LYS A 34 -15.52 10.05 -24.38
C LYS A 34 -14.93 11.45 -24.25
N LEU A 35 -14.14 11.71 -23.21
CA LEU A 35 -13.46 12.98 -23.00
C LEU A 35 -12.42 13.26 -24.09
N GLU A 36 -11.59 12.27 -24.44
CA GLU A 36 -10.62 12.38 -25.53
C GLU A 36 -11.29 12.70 -26.86
N LYS A 37 -12.42 12.06 -27.15
CA LYS A 37 -13.23 12.36 -28.33
C LYS A 37 -13.73 13.80 -28.33
N ILE A 38 -14.25 14.30 -27.20
CA ILE A 38 -14.71 15.68 -27.06
C ILE A 38 -13.56 16.67 -27.24
N ILE A 39 -12.40 16.41 -26.64
CA ILE A 39 -11.20 17.24 -26.79
C ILE A 39 -10.82 17.36 -28.27
N LYS A 40 -10.79 16.24 -28.99
CA LYS A 40 -10.48 16.21 -30.43
C LYS A 40 -11.49 17.00 -31.25
N LEU A 41 -12.79 16.79 -31.01
CA LEU A 41 -13.85 17.52 -31.71
C LEU A 41 -13.78 19.02 -31.45
N CYS A 42 -13.53 19.42 -30.19
CA CYS A 42 -13.36 20.82 -29.84
C CYS A 42 -12.11 21.42 -30.50
N GLY A 43 -11.01 20.67 -30.58
CA GLY A 43 -9.82 21.06 -31.36
C GLY A 43 -10.17 21.40 -32.81
N ASN A 44 -10.90 20.53 -33.48
CA ASN A 44 -11.35 20.78 -34.87
C ASN A 44 -12.24 22.02 -34.99
N VAL A 45 -13.13 22.25 -34.02
CA VAL A 45 -13.97 23.47 -33.97
C VAL A 45 -13.11 24.72 -33.80
N VAL A 46 -12.11 24.68 -32.92
CA VAL A 46 -11.19 25.80 -32.69
C VAL A 46 -10.38 26.12 -33.95
N ASP A 47 -9.84 25.10 -34.62
CA ASP A 47 -9.00 25.29 -35.81
C ASP A 47 -9.82 25.75 -37.02
N SER A 48 -11.01 25.19 -37.21
CA SER A 48 -11.96 25.63 -38.25
C SER A 48 -12.43 27.06 -37.98
N GLY A 49 -12.72 27.38 -36.71
CA GLY A 49 -13.14 28.72 -36.30
C GLY A 49 -12.05 29.77 -36.52
N LYS A 50 -10.79 29.46 -36.22
CA LYS A 50 -9.66 30.36 -36.54
C LYS A 50 -9.55 30.63 -38.03
N THR A 51 -9.71 29.59 -38.85
CA THR A 51 -9.71 29.73 -40.31
C THR A 51 -10.87 30.61 -40.77
N TYR A 52 -12.07 30.42 -40.22
CA TYR A 52 -13.23 31.25 -40.51
C TYR A 52 -12.99 32.73 -40.18
N VAL A 53 -12.49 33.04 -38.98
CA VAL A 53 -12.16 34.41 -38.56
C VAL A 53 -11.11 35.05 -39.49
N ALA A 54 -10.12 34.28 -39.93
CA ALA A 54 -9.13 34.76 -40.90
C ALA A 54 -9.77 35.10 -42.26
N GLN A 55 -10.60 34.21 -42.81
CA GLN A 55 -11.30 34.47 -44.08
C GLN A 55 -12.29 35.65 -43.96
N GLN A 56 -12.98 35.76 -42.84
CA GLN A 56 -13.88 36.87 -42.56
C GLN A 56 -13.15 38.21 -42.46
N SER A 57 -11.93 38.22 -41.92
CA SER A 57 -11.06 39.40 -41.90
C SER A 57 -10.64 39.81 -43.32
N LEU A 58 -10.27 38.85 -44.17
CA LEU A 58 -9.96 39.12 -45.58
C LEU A 58 -11.17 39.67 -46.34
N PHE A 59 -12.36 39.13 -46.10
CA PHE A 59 -13.60 39.65 -46.69
C PHE A 59 -13.89 41.10 -46.27
N ALA A 60 -13.72 41.40 -44.98
CA ALA A 60 -13.87 42.77 -44.47
C ALA A 60 -12.87 43.75 -45.12
N ASN A 61 -11.64 43.31 -45.38
CA ASN A 61 -10.66 44.11 -46.12
C ASN A 61 -11.08 44.34 -47.59
N GLY A 62 -11.62 43.32 -48.26
CA GLY A 62 -12.14 43.50 -49.62
C GLY A 62 -13.30 44.50 -49.70
N LEU A 63 -14.18 44.52 -48.69
CA LEU A 63 -15.22 45.56 -48.55
C LEU A 63 -14.62 46.95 -48.30
N TRP A 64 -13.54 47.02 -47.54
CA TRP A 64 -12.81 48.27 -47.31
C TRP A 64 -12.21 48.81 -48.61
N ASP A 65 -11.58 47.97 -49.42
CA ASP A 65 -11.04 48.35 -50.72
C ASP A 65 -12.13 48.85 -51.67
N LEU A 66 -13.28 48.15 -51.71
CA LEU A 66 -14.45 48.57 -52.49
C LEU A 66 -14.98 49.94 -52.07
N THR A 67 -14.89 50.28 -50.79
CA THR A 67 -15.30 51.59 -50.27
C THR A 67 -14.51 52.74 -50.93
N GLY A 68 -13.25 52.49 -51.35
CA GLY A 68 -12.43 53.46 -52.07
C GLY A 68 -12.97 53.81 -53.47
N HIS A 69 -13.63 52.86 -54.14
CA HIS A 69 -14.24 53.09 -55.47
C HIS A 69 -15.46 54.02 -55.39
N PHE A 70 -16.24 53.92 -54.32
CA PHE A 70 -17.45 54.71 -54.11
C PHE A 70 -17.22 55.98 -53.28
N LYS A 71 -15.99 56.49 -53.21
CA LYS A 71 -15.61 57.61 -52.31
C LYS A 71 -16.49 58.86 -52.40
N ASP A 72 -17.12 59.10 -53.55
CA ASP A 72 -17.97 60.27 -53.79
C ASP A 72 -19.47 59.99 -53.53
N ASP A 73 -19.86 58.73 -53.27
CA ASP A 73 -21.22 58.30 -52.92
C ASP A 73 -21.33 58.02 -51.42
N ASN A 74 -21.64 59.07 -50.65
CA ASN A 74 -21.73 59.03 -49.20
C ASN A 74 -22.71 57.97 -48.64
N PRO A 75 -23.94 57.80 -49.17
CA PRO A 75 -24.85 56.73 -48.74
C PRO A 75 -24.24 55.33 -48.84
N VAL A 76 -23.57 55.01 -49.96
CA VAL A 76 -22.93 53.70 -50.18
C VAL A 76 -21.75 53.49 -49.23
N VAL A 77 -20.86 54.48 -49.12
CA VAL A 77 -19.70 54.44 -48.22
C VAL A 77 -20.11 54.22 -46.77
N SER A 78 -21.14 54.93 -46.29
CA SER A 78 -21.66 54.78 -44.93
C SER A 78 -22.19 53.37 -44.66
N SER A 79 -22.90 52.79 -45.64
CA SER A 79 -23.44 51.43 -45.54
C SER A 79 -22.34 50.37 -45.51
N LEU A 80 -21.33 50.49 -46.37
CA LEU A 80 -20.17 49.59 -46.40
C LEU A 80 -19.36 49.66 -45.10
N ARG A 81 -19.11 50.86 -44.57
CA ARG A 81 -18.40 51.04 -43.29
C ARG A 81 -19.12 50.38 -42.12
N LYS A 82 -20.45 50.50 -42.05
CA LYS A 82 -21.26 49.81 -41.02
C LYS A 82 -21.13 48.29 -41.15
N LEU A 83 -21.17 47.76 -42.36
CA LEU A 83 -21.01 46.33 -42.61
C LEU A 83 -19.62 45.83 -42.18
N ILE A 84 -18.56 46.55 -42.53
CA ILE A 84 -17.18 46.23 -42.12
C ILE A 84 -17.06 46.23 -40.61
N HIS A 85 -17.58 47.26 -39.94
CA HIS A 85 -17.58 47.36 -38.48
C HIS A 85 -18.27 46.15 -37.84
N ASN A 86 -19.43 45.73 -38.36
CA ASN A 86 -20.14 44.55 -37.85
C ASN A 86 -19.33 43.26 -38.01
N PHE A 87 -18.63 43.07 -39.13
CA PHE A 87 -17.72 41.93 -39.31
C PHE A 87 -16.54 41.97 -38.33
N GLN A 88 -15.96 43.15 -38.08
CA GLN A 88 -14.87 43.31 -37.11
C GLN A 88 -15.32 42.99 -35.67
N GLU A 89 -16.50 43.46 -35.26
CA GLU A 89 -17.08 43.12 -33.96
C GLU A 89 -17.36 41.62 -33.84
N MET A 90 -17.92 41.00 -34.89
CA MET A 90 -18.17 39.56 -34.89
C MET A 90 -16.87 38.74 -34.78
N ASN A 91 -15.80 39.17 -35.45
CA ASN A 91 -14.48 38.54 -35.32
C ASN A 91 -13.94 38.59 -33.89
N LYS A 92 -14.17 39.69 -33.15
CA LYS A 92 -13.78 39.78 -31.73
C LYS A 92 -14.52 38.75 -30.88
N PHE A 93 -15.85 38.65 -31.02
CA PHE A 93 -16.65 37.68 -30.28
C PHE A 93 -16.26 36.23 -30.62
N HIS A 94 -16.08 35.91 -31.89
CA HIS A 94 -15.61 34.58 -32.30
C HIS A 94 -14.23 34.27 -31.72
N THR A 95 -13.29 35.21 -31.74
CA THR A 95 -11.95 35.00 -31.17
C THR A 95 -12.02 34.69 -29.66
N ILE A 96 -12.84 35.43 -28.91
CA ILE A 96 -13.05 35.19 -27.48
C ILE A 96 -13.66 33.80 -27.26
N LEU A 97 -14.69 33.42 -28.02
CA LEU A 97 -15.33 32.12 -27.93
C LEU A 97 -14.33 30.98 -28.18
N LEU A 98 -13.49 31.10 -29.21
CA LEU A 98 -12.50 30.08 -29.57
C LEU A 98 -11.40 29.95 -28.51
N ASP A 99 -10.92 31.07 -27.94
CA ASP A 99 -9.96 31.03 -26.82
C ASP A 99 -10.58 30.37 -25.58
N GLN A 100 -11.83 30.70 -25.25
CA GLN A 100 -12.54 30.10 -24.12
C GLN A 100 -12.80 28.60 -24.31
N ALA A 101 -13.18 28.17 -25.52
CA ALA A 101 -13.33 26.75 -25.86
C ALA A 101 -11.99 26.01 -25.72
N SER A 102 -10.90 26.61 -26.22
CA SER A 102 -9.54 26.05 -26.09
C SER A 102 -9.11 25.90 -24.63
N ARG A 103 -9.33 26.91 -23.78
CA ARG A 103 -8.95 26.83 -22.37
C ARG A 103 -9.83 25.86 -21.58
N THR A 104 -11.14 25.98 -21.72
CA THR A 104 -12.08 25.29 -20.84
C THR A 104 -12.28 23.84 -21.23
N ILE A 105 -12.28 23.53 -22.53
CA ILE A 105 -12.51 22.17 -23.00
C ILE A 105 -11.18 21.50 -23.29
N ILE A 106 -10.36 22.06 -24.19
CA ILE A 106 -9.12 21.39 -24.60
C ILE A 106 -8.14 21.31 -23.43
N LYS A 107 -7.75 22.45 -22.83
CA LYS A 107 -6.73 22.47 -21.77
C LYS A 107 -7.20 21.78 -20.49
N ASN A 108 -8.36 22.14 -19.94
CA ASN A 108 -8.80 21.58 -18.66
C ASN A 108 -9.11 20.09 -18.75
N LEU A 109 -9.82 19.62 -19.79
CA LEU A 109 -10.12 18.19 -19.91
C LEU A 109 -8.86 17.37 -20.22
N THR A 110 -7.93 17.90 -21.04
CA THR A 110 -6.63 17.24 -21.25
C THR A 110 -5.86 17.12 -19.93
N SER A 111 -5.87 18.17 -19.11
CA SER A 111 -5.24 18.14 -17.77
C SER A 111 -5.88 17.10 -16.87
N PHE A 112 -7.22 17.05 -16.82
CA PHE A 112 -7.96 16.05 -16.04
C PHE A 112 -7.62 14.62 -16.46
N CYS A 113 -7.63 14.32 -17.77
CA CYS A 113 -7.28 12.98 -18.26
C CYS A 113 -5.82 12.62 -17.91
N LYS A 114 -4.88 13.56 -18.09
CA LYS A 114 -3.45 13.30 -17.84
C LYS A 114 -3.08 13.19 -16.37
N ASN A 115 -3.77 13.91 -15.49
CA ASN A 115 -3.39 14.01 -14.09
C ASN A 115 -4.25 13.12 -13.20
N ASP A 116 -5.57 13.17 -13.36
CA ASP A 116 -6.51 12.51 -12.46
C ASP A 116 -6.80 11.09 -12.93
N VAL A 117 -7.24 10.92 -14.18
CA VAL A 117 -7.54 9.58 -14.74
C VAL A 117 -6.28 8.71 -14.78
N LYS A 118 -5.16 9.26 -15.26
CA LYS A 118 -3.88 8.55 -15.27
C LYS A 118 -3.46 8.07 -13.88
N ARG A 119 -3.59 8.92 -12.85
CA ARG A 119 -3.24 8.57 -11.47
C ARG A 119 -4.10 7.43 -10.93
N VAL A 120 -5.40 7.41 -11.27
CA VAL A 120 -6.28 6.28 -10.89
C VAL A 120 -5.79 4.98 -11.53
N LYS A 121 -5.39 5.00 -12.80
CA LYS A 121 -4.86 3.82 -13.52
C LYS A 121 -3.52 3.33 -12.93
N GLU A 122 -2.64 4.24 -12.51
CA GLU A 122 -1.39 3.90 -11.83
C GLU A 122 -1.67 3.23 -10.46
N ASN A 123 -2.61 3.78 -9.68
CA ASN A 123 -3.02 3.18 -8.40
C ASN A 123 -3.68 1.81 -8.56
N LYS A 124 -4.49 1.64 -9.61
CA LYS A 124 -5.06 0.33 -9.98
C LYS A 124 -3.95 -0.70 -10.18
N TYR A 125 -2.92 -0.37 -10.96
CA TYR A 125 -1.79 -1.28 -11.20
C TYR A 125 -1.10 -1.70 -9.90
N HIS A 126 -0.88 -0.76 -8.98
CA HIS A 126 -0.30 -1.07 -7.66
C HIS A 126 -1.21 -1.99 -6.84
N PHE A 127 -2.52 -1.72 -6.85
CA PHE A 127 -3.51 -2.55 -6.17
C PHE A 127 -3.53 -3.99 -6.72
N GLU A 128 -3.57 -4.15 -8.04
CA GLU A 128 -3.55 -5.47 -8.70
C GLU A 128 -2.29 -6.26 -8.34
N LYS A 129 -1.13 -5.60 -8.34
CA LYS A 129 0.14 -6.24 -7.95
C LYS A 129 0.11 -6.74 -6.51
N ILE A 130 -0.32 -5.90 -5.56
CA ILE A 130 -0.41 -6.28 -4.15
C ILE A 130 -1.43 -7.40 -3.95
N SER A 131 -2.56 -7.36 -4.68
CA SER A 131 -3.56 -8.41 -4.65
C SER A 131 -2.99 -9.76 -5.09
N GLN A 132 -2.22 -9.79 -6.18
CA GLN A 132 -1.58 -11.01 -6.67
C GLN A 132 -0.54 -11.55 -5.68
N ASP A 133 0.27 -10.66 -5.08
CA ASP A 133 1.25 -11.03 -4.06
C ASP A 133 0.57 -11.66 -2.83
N LEU A 134 -0.58 -11.13 -2.42
CA LEU A 134 -1.40 -11.68 -1.34
C LEU A 134 -1.95 -13.07 -1.68
N ASP A 135 -2.50 -13.24 -2.88
CA ASP A 135 -3.01 -14.54 -3.34
C ASP A 135 -1.90 -15.61 -3.34
N LEU A 136 -0.71 -15.26 -3.85
CA LEU A 136 0.46 -16.15 -3.81
C LEU A 136 0.88 -16.51 -2.38
N ALA A 137 0.86 -15.55 -1.46
CA ALA A 137 1.18 -15.78 -0.06
C ALA A 137 0.15 -16.73 0.60
N LEU A 138 -1.14 -16.54 0.31
CA LEU A 138 -2.22 -17.40 0.82
C LEU A 138 -2.10 -18.83 0.29
N VAL A 139 -1.81 -18.99 -1.00
CA VAL A 139 -1.57 -20.33 -1.61
C VAL A 139 -0.39 -21.02 -0.94
N ARG A 140 0.75 -20.34 -0.78
CA ARG A 140 1.92 -20.89 -0.08
C ARG A 140 1.60 -21.29 1.36
N ASN A 141 0.87 -20.44 2.08
CA ASN A 141 0.45 -20.73 3.45
C ASN A 141 -0.46 -21.97 3.50
N SER A 142 -1.43 -22.07 2.60
CA SER A 142 -2.36 -23.21 2.52
C SER A 142 -1.67 -24.55 2.21
N GLN A 143 -0.60 -24.51 1.41
CA GLN A 143 0.18 -25.68 1.01
C GLN A 143 1.21 -26.11 2.07
N THR A 144 1.37 -25.34 3.14
CA THR A 144 2.30 -25.68 4.22
C THR A 144 1.85 -26.97 4.91
N PRO A 145 2.65 -28.05 4.92
CA PRO A 145 2.23 -29.32 5.48
C PRO A 145 1.96 -29.20 6.98
N LYS A 146 0.70 -29.34 7.39
CA LYS A 146 0.29 -29.30 8.81
C LYS A 146 1.08 -30.30 9.66
N ASN A 147 1.46 -31.44 9.07
CA ASN A 147 2.31 -32.44 9.71
C ASN A 147 3.68 -31.92 10.14
N LYS A 148 4.28 -30.95 9.42
CA LYS A 148 5.58 -30.38 9.79
C LYS A 148 5.46 -29.52 11.05
N ILE A 149 4.40 -28.71 11.12
CA ILE A 149 4.08 -27.88 12.30
C ILE A 149 3.82 -28.78 13.51
N ILE A 150 2.94 -29.78 13.35
CA ILE A 150 2.61 -30.73 14.42
C ILE A 150 3.84 -31.53 14.86
N LYS A 151 4.69 -32.00 13.93
CA LYS A 151 5.94 -32.71 14.27
C LYS A 151 6.88 -31.84 15.09
N ASN A 152 7.09 -30.58 14.69
CA ASN A 152 7.97 -29.64 15.40
C ASN A 152 7.47 -29.35 16.82
N LEU A 153 6.17 -29.07 16.98
CA LEU A 153 5.53 -28.89 18.29
C LEU A 153 5.62 -30.16 19.15
N THR A 154 5.36 -31.32 18.55
CA THR A 154 5.44 -32.61 19.25
C THR A 154 6.88 -32.90 19.71
N SER A 155 7.89 -32.65 18.87
CA SER A 155 9.30 -32.83 19.24
C SER A 155 9.74 -31.86 20.33
N PHE A 156 9.28 -30.60 20.27
CA PHE A 156 9.59 -29.60 21.31
C PHE A 156 9.01 -30.02 22.67
N CYS A 157 7.74 -30.44 22.71
CA CYS A 157 7.11 -30.94 23.93
C CYS A 157 7.75 -32.23 24.45
N LYS A 158 8.08 -33.18 23.56
CA LYS A 158 8.65 -34.48 23.97
C LYS A 158 10.12 -34.41 24.37
N ASN A 159 10.93 -33.58 23.72
CA ASN A 159 12.36 -33.59 23.91
C ASN A 159 12.81 -32.44 24.82
N ASP A 160 12.42 -31.21 24.49
CA ASP A 160 12.93 -30.03 25.19
C ASP A 160 12.20 -29.83 26.55
N VAL A 161 10.86 -29.85 26.55
CA VAL A 161 10.08 -29.67 27.79
C VAL A 161 10.26 -30.85 28.75
N LYS A 162 10.27 -32.09 28.23
CA LYS A 162 10.48 -33.29 29.06
C LYS A 162 11.85 -33.29 29.73
N ARG A 163 12.92 -32.98 28.99
CA ARG A 163 14.29 -32.92 29.51
C ARG A 163 14.42 -31.90 30.66
N VAL A 164 13.77 -30.74 30.56
CA VAL A 164 13.77 -29.76 31.65
C VAL A 164 13.06 -30.31 32.89
N LYS A 165 11.95 -31.04 32.72
CA LYS A 165 11.25 -31.69 33.85
C LYS A 165 12.10 -32.78 34.51
N GLU A 166 12.78 -33.59 33.72
CA GLU A 166 13.70 -34.62 34.24
C GLU A 166 14.87 -34.00 35.01
N ASN A 167 15.50 -32.95 34.47
CA ASN A 167 16.58 -32.25 35.17
C ASN A 167 16.11 -31.51 36.42
N LYS A 168 14.88 -31.00 36.44
CA LYS A 168 14.26 -30.44 37.66
C LYS A 168 14.17 -31.51 38.75
N TYR A 169 13.70 -32.71 38.42
CA TYR A 169 13.60 -33.81 39.38
C TYR A 169 14.97 -34.19 39.96
N HIS A 170 15.99 -34.33 39.11
CA HIS A 170 17.35 -34.62 39.56
C HIS A 170 17.93 -33.52 40.44
N PHE A 171 17.69 -32.26 40.08
CA PHE A 171 18.06 -31.10 40.90
C PHE A 171 17.40 -31.14 42.29
N GLU A 172 16.09 -31.37 42.36
CA GLU A 172 15.35 -31.46 43.63
C GLU A 172 15.87 -32.60 44.51
N LYS A 173 16.17 -33.77 43.92
CA LYS A 173 16.71 -34.91 44.66
C LYS A 173 18.09 -34.61 45.26
N ILE A 174 19.03 -34.09 44.45
CA ILE A 174 20.38 -33.78 44.92
C ILE A 174 20.35 -32.62 45.93
N SER A 175 19.42 -31.67 45.79
CA SER A 175 19.18 -30.63 46.80
C SER A 175 18.81 -31.23 48.15
N GLN A 176 17.89 -32.20 48.18
CA GLN A 176 17.50 -32.90 49.40
C GLN A 176 18.66 -33.71 50.01
N ASP A 177 19.43 -34.41 49.18
CA ASP A 177 20.61 -35.16 49.63
C ASP A 177 21.67 -34.24 50.25
N LEU A 178 21.85 -33.02 49.70
CA LEU A 178 22.75 -32.02 50.24
C LEU A 178 22.28 -31.50 51.60
N ASP A 179 20.98 -31.20 51.74
CA ASP A 179 20.40 -30.77 53.02
C ASP A 179 20.59 -31.83 54.11
N LEU A 180 20.37 -33.11 53.77
CA LEU A 180 20.61 -34.23 54.68
C LEU A 180 22.09 -34.37 55.07
N ALA A 181 23.00 -34.23 54.10
CA ALA A 181 24.44 -34.29 54.37
C ALA A 181 24.91 -33.14 55.28
N LEU A 182 24.36 -31.93 55.09
CA LEU A 182 24.65 -30.77 55.95
C LEU A 182 24.19 -31.01 57.39
N VAL A 183 22.96 -31.50 57.57
CA VAL A 183 22.42 -31.83 58.90
C VAL A 183 23.27 -32.89 59.59
N ARG A 184 23.59 -33.99 58.88
CA ARG A 184 24.41 -35.08 59.42
C ARG A 184 25.80 -34.61 59.83
N ASN A 185 26.46 -33.83 58.99
CA ASN A 185 27.78 -33.27 59.29
C ASN A 185 27.73 -32.33 60.51
N SER A 186 26.67 -31.52 60.65
CA SER A 186 26.50 -30.61 61.79
C SER A 186 26.29 -31.31 63.13
N GLN A 187 25.68 -32.50 63.11
CA GLN A 187 25.35 -33.30 64.29
C GLN A 187 26.47 -34.29 64.68
N THR A 188 27.57 -34.34 63.93
CA THR A 188 28.64 -35.32 64.15
C THR A 188 29.45 -34.98 65.42
N PRO A 189 29.60 -35.91 66.38
CA PRO A 189 30.38 -35.69 67.60
C PRO A 189 31.87 -35.44 67.29
N LYS A 190 32.39 -34.28 67.71
CA LYS A 190 33.78 -33.87 67.41
C LYS A 190 34.87 -34.72 68.09
N ASN A 191 34.49 -35.58 69.03
CA ASN A 191 35.40 -36.49 69.74
C ASN A 191 35.71 -37.78 68.96
N LYS A 192 35.10 -37.98 67.79
CA LYS A 192 35.33 -39.13 66.90
C LYS A 192 35.91 -38.67 65.55
N PRO A 193 37.24 -38.51 65.45
CA PRO A 193 37.87 -37.88 64.28
C PRO A 193 37.60 -38.59 62.95
N GLN A 194 37.49 -39.93 62.96
CA GLN A 194 37.20 -40.71 61.75
C GLN A 194 35.77 -40.49 61.22
N GLU A 195 34.75 -40.47 62.10
CA GLU A 195 33.36 -40.18 61.69
C GLU A 195 33.21 -38.73 61.18
N VAL A 196 33.97 -37.79 61.75
CA VAL A 196 34.02 -36.38 61.30
C VAL A 196 34.61 -36.28 59.89
N GLU A 197 35.70 -37.00 59.62
CA GLU A 197 36.35 -37.00 58.32
C GLU A 197 35.44 -37.62 57.24
N GLU A 198 34.79 -38.75 57.54
CA GLU A 198 33.86 -39.43 56.62
C GLU A 198 32.64 -38.57 56.26
N ASN A 199 31.99 -37.94 57.26
CA ASN A 199 30.84 -37.07 57.01
C ASN A 199 31.23 -35.76 56.30
N SER A 200 32.43 -35.24 56.59
CA SER A 200 32.97 -34.09 55.86
C SER A 200 33.23 -34.42 54.39
N ASN A 201 33.83 -35.58 54.11
CA ASN A 201 34.09 -36.03 52.74
C ASN A 201 32.79 -36.28 51.97
N LEU A 202 31.79 -36.90 52.60
CA LEU A 202 30.45 -37.07 52.01
C LEU A 202 29.81 -35.72 51.69
N LEU A 203 29.87 -34.75 52.60
CA LEU A 203 29.33 -33.41 52.37
C LEU A 203 30.02 -32.70 51.20
N VAL A 204 31.34 -32.78 51.11
CA VAL A 204 32.11 -32.20 50.01
C VAL A 204 31.70 -32.81 48.67
N ALA A 205 31.57 -34.15 48.62
CA ALA A 205 31.13 -34.86 47.43
C ALA A 205 29.69 -34.44 47.01
N THR A 206 28.73 -34.44 47.94
CA THR A 206 27.34 -34.06 47.64
C THR A 206 27.23 -32.59 47.22
N ARG A 207 28.04 -31.69 47.81
CA ARG A 207 28.10 -30.26 47.42
C ARG A 207 28.63 -30.08 46.01
N SER A 208 29.63 -30.86 45.60
CA SER A 208 30.13 -30.86 44.23
C SER A 208 29.05 -31.36 43.25
N CYS A 209 28.40 -32.49 43.55
CA CYS A 209 27.28 -33.01 42.74
C CYS A 209 26.15 -31.99 42.60
N PHE A 210 25.77 -31.30 43.69
CA PHE A 210 24.77 -30.24 43.66
C PHE A 210 25.17 -29.09 42.74
N GLY A 211 26.42 -28.63 42.81
CA GLY A 211 26.95 -27.58 41.95
C GLY A 211 26.83 -27.92 40.45
N HIS A 212 27.18 -29.13 40.06
CA HIS A 212 27.02 -29.60 38.68
C HIS A 212 25.54 -29.66 38.26
N GLN A 213 24.68 -30.22 39.11
CA GLN A 213 23.26 -30.37 38.79
C GLN A 213 22.53 -29.02 38.66
N VAL A 214 22.88 -28.02 39.48
CA VAL A 214 22.36 -26.65 39.37
C VAL A 214 22.69 -26.07 38.00
N LEU A 215 23.95 -26.17 37.58
CA LEU A 215 24.41 -25.63 36.30
C LEU A 215 23.67 -26.30 35.14
N ASP A 216 23.53 -27.62 35.15
CA ASP A 216 22.83 -28.37 34.11
C ASP A 216 21.33 -28.01 34.05
N TYR A 217 20.70 -27.87 35.21
CA TYR A 217 19.28 -27.49 35.28
C TYR A 217 19.03 -26.07 34.77
N VAL A 218 19.82 -25.09 35.22
CA VAL A 218 19.74 -23.70 34.75
C VAL A 218 20.04 -23.61 33.25
N HIS A 219 21.07 -24.30 32.78
CA HIS A 219 21.42 -24.34 31.35
C HIS A 219 20.28 -24.89 30.50
N CYS A 220 19.63 -25.97 30.95
CA CYS A 220 18.48 -26.55 30.25
C CYS A 220 17.28 -25.58 30.21
N ILE A 221 17.03 -24.81 31.27
CA ILE A 221 16.00 -23.75 31.27
C ILE A 221 16.37 -22.65 30.28
N THR A 222 17.62 -22.18 30.27
CA THR A 222 18.07 -21.12 29.37
C THR A 222 17.92 -21.52 27.90
N ILE A 223 18.33 -22.74 27.55
CA ILE A 223 18.12 -23.26 26.18
C ILE A 223 16.64 -23.31 25.83
N LEU A 224 15.78 -23.76 26.75
CA LEU A 224 14.35 -23.84 26.50
C LEU A 224 13.73 -22.46 26.26
N GLN A 225 14.11 -21.45 27.05
CA GLN A 225 13.62 -20.07 26.88
C GLN A 225 14.06 -19.45 25.56
N ASN A 226 15.28 -19.72 25.09
CA ASN A 226 15.79 -19.22 23.81
C ASN A 226 15.15 -19.87 22.58
N LYS A 227 14.45 -21.00 22.74
CA LYS A 227 13.75 -21.71 21.66
C LYS A 227 12.27 -21.31 21.53
N LYS A 228 11.75 -20.49 22.45
CA LYS A 228 10.39 -19.96 22.42
C LYS A 228 10.29 -18.79 21.43
#